data_AF-A0A534S3N8-F1
#
_entry.id   AF-A0A534S3N8-F1
#
_cell.length_a   1.000
_cell.length_b   1.000
_cell.length_c   1.000
_cell.angle_alpha   90.00
_cell.angle_beta   90.00
_cell.angle_gamma   90.00
#
_symmetry.space_group_name_H-M   'P 1'
#
loop_
_entity.id
_entity.type
_entity.pdbx_description
1 polymer ?
#
loop_
_entity_poly.entity_id
_entity_poly.type
_entity_poly.pdbx_seq_one_letter_code
_entity_poly.pdbx_strand_id
1 'polypeptide(L)'
;MGGRLHARGVGWVAFLLLTISLAVVLAKGPRGENVHRPDAECTRCHTVDRAMLEQDRAAARALLAADLEERCILCHSDQGPSHHTGIRPTKPVPETLPLSVEGLITCATCHFVHGEQPTSRDFVRIENSRGGLCLSCHTLAELQ
;
A
#
# COMPACT_ATOMS: atom_id res chain seq x y z
N MET A 1 -21.99 -69.45 11.27
CA MET A 1 -20.96 -68.66 10.56
C MET A 1 -21.55 -67.31 10.17
N GLY A 2 -20.81 -66.20 10.27
CA GLY A 2 -21.27 -64.88 9.79
C GLY A 2 -20.69 -63.72 10.58
N GLY A 3 -19.52 -63.22 10.16
CA GLY A 3 -18.73 -62.21 10.85
C GLY A 3 -19.28 -60.78 10.73
N ARG A 4 -19.05 -59.99 11.79
CA ARG A 4 -19.30 -58.54 11.84
C ARG A 4 -18.14 -57.79 11.18
N LEU A 5 -18.40 -57.12 10.06
CA LEU A 5 -17.43 -56.29 9.35
C LEU A 5 -17.46 -54.84 9.86
N HIS A 6 -16.44 -54.51 10.67
CA HIS A 6 -15.64 -53.28 10.67
C HIS A 6 -16.30 -51.95 10.24
N ALA A 7 -16.87 -51.22 11.21
CA ALA A 7 -17.20 -49.79 11.10
C ALA A 7 -16.15 -48.87 11.77
N ARG A 8 -14.88 -49.28 11.81
CA ARG A 8 -13.80 -48.55 12.53
C ARG A 8 -12.89 -47.68 11.64
N GLY A 9 -12.95 -47.83 10.32
CA GLY A 9 -12.03 -47.14 9.39
C GLY A 9 -12.47 -45.73 8.94
N VAL A 10 -13.77 -45.43 8.99
CA VAL A 10 -14.32 -44.18 8.40
C VAL A 10 -13.98 -42.94 9.24
N GLY A 11 -13.97 -43.07 10.58
CA GLY A 11 -13.70 -41.93 11.48
C GLY A 11 -12.27 -41.39 11.41
N TRP A 12 -11.28 -42.28 11.22
CA TRP A 12 -9.87 -41.88 11.11
C TRP A 12 -9.56 -41.20 9.78
N VAL A 13 -10.16 -41.66 8.69
CA VAL A 13 -10.02 -41.02 7.37
C VAL A 13 -10.68 -39.63 7.37
N ALA A 14 -11.88 -39.50 7.94
CA ALA A 14 -12.55 -38.21 8.06
C ALA A 14 -11.78 -37.21 8.94
N PHE A 15 -11.22 -37.67 10.06
CA PHE A 15 -10.39 -36.84 10.94
C PHE A 15 -9.07 -36.41 10.26
N LEU A 16 -8.38 -37.34 9.59
CA LEU A 16 -7.18 -37.02 8.81
C LEU A 16 -7.48 -36.00 7.71
N LEU A 17 -8.56 -36.18 6.96
CA LEU A 17 -8.99 -35.21 5.95
C LEU A 17 -9.28 -33.83 6.56
N LEU A 18 -9.96 -33.78 7.71
CA LEU A 18 -10.26 -32.53 8.41
C LEU A 18 -8.98 -31.81 8.90
N THR A 19 -8.03 -32.56 9.46
CA THR A 19 -6.74 -32.01 9.92
C THR A 19 -5.86 -31.54 8.76
N ILE A 20 -5.85 -32.26 7.63
CA ILE A 20 -5.15 -31.86 6.41
C ILE A 20 -5.78 -30.59 5.83
N SER A 21 -7.11 -30.50 5.77
CA SER A 21 -7.79 -29.28 5.32
C SER A 21 -7.49 -28.08 6.21
N LEU A 22 -7.51 -28.26 7.54
CA LEU A 22 -7.15 -27.18 8.49
C LEU A 22 -5.68 -26.75 8.32
N ALA A 23 -4.75 -27.69 8.17
CA ALA A 23 -3.34 -27.40 7.93
C ALA A 23 -3.11 -26.66 6.60
N VAL A 24 -3.84 -27.01 5.54
CA VAL A 24 -3.76 -26.31 4.24
C VAL A 24 -4.30 -24.88 4.32
N VAL A 25 -5.37 -24.64 5.09
CA VAL A 25 -5.91 -23.29 5.33
C VAL A 25 -4.92 -22.44 6.12
N LEU A 26 -4.27 -23.00 7.15
CA LEU A 26 -3.26 -22.30 7.94
C LEU A 26 -1.95 -22.06 7.18
N ALA A 27 -1.57 -22.95 6.25
CA ALA A 27 -0.37 -22.83 5.44
C ALA A 27 -0.50 -21.79 4.31
N LYS A 28 -1.73 -21.46 3.88
CA LYS A 28 -1.99 -20.31 3.02
C LYS A 28 -2.10 -19.04 3.87
N GLY A 29 -0.98 -18.62 4.46
CA GLY A 29 -0.86 -17.26 5.01
C GLY A 29 -1.30 -16.23 3.96
N PRO A 30 -1.73 -15.02 4.38
CA PRO A 30 -2.21 -14.02 3.44
C PRO A 30 -1.11 -13.74 2.42
N ARG A 31 -1.37 -14.11 1.15
CA ARG A 31 -0.58 -13.60 0.03
C ARG A 31 -0.64 -12.09 0.15
N GLY A 32 0.51 -11.41 0.02
CA GLY A 32 0.57 -9.94 0.05
C GLY A 32 -0.49 -9.39 -0.89
N GLU A 33 -1.57 -8.89 -0.31
CA GLU A 33 -2.73 -8.45 -1.08
C GLU A 33 -2.41 -7.07 -1.66
N ASN A 34 -2.79 -6.84 -2.92
CA ASN A 34 -2.70 -5.50 -3.48
C ASN A 34 -3.64 -4.57 -2.72
N VAL A 35 -3.08 -3.68 -1.90
CA VAL A 35 -3.82 -2.70 -1.08
C VAL A 35 -4.19 -1.43 -1.86
N HIS A 36 -3.73 -1.30 -3.11
CA HIS A 36 -4.00 -0.16 -4.00
C HIS A 36 -5.18 -0.43 -4.94
N ARG A 37 -6.25 -1.05 -4.41
CA ARG A 37 -7.47 -1.41 -5.17
C ARG A 37 -8.66 -0.53 -4.75
N PRO A 38 -9.62 -0.21 -5.65
CA PRO A 38 -10.75 0.68 -5.34
C PRO A 38 -11.68 0.21 -4.21
N ASP A 39 -11.64 -1.08 -3.88
CA ASP A 39 -12.40 -1.74 -2.82
C ASP A 39 -11.52 -2.13 -1.62
N ALA A 40 -10.31 -1.57 -1.51
CA ALA A 40 -9.44 -1.76 -0.36
C ALA A 40 -9.98 -1.08 0.90
N GLU A 41 -9.54 -1.55 2.07
CA GLU A 41 -9.78 -0.92 3.36
C GLU A 41 -9.06 0.44 3.42
N CYS A 42 -9.78 1.54 3.20
CA CYS A 42 -9.20 2.89 3.11
C CYS A 42 -8.52 3.32 4.42
N THR A 43 -8.97 2.79 5.56
CA THR A 43 -8.42 3.06 6.89
C THR A 43 -7.01 2.49 7.12
N ARG A 44 -6.51 1.68 6.17
CA ARG A 44 -5.10 1.29 6.14
C ARG A 44 -4.19 2.49 5.96
N CYS A 45 -4.62 3.53 5.24
CA CYS A 45 -3.82 4.72 4.95
C CYS A 45 -4.48 6.02 5.44
N HIS A 46 -5.81 6.03 5.57
CA HIS A 46 -6.57 7.17 6.07
C HIS A 46 -7.04 6.97 7.51
N THR A 47 -7.34 8.06 8.20
CA THR A 47 -7.82 8.07 9.58
C THR A 47 -9.34 8.00 9.70
N VAL A 48 -10.06 8.11 8.58
CA VAL A 48 -11.53 8.08 8.50
C VAL A 48 -11.99 7.04 7.47
N ASP A 49 -13.29 6.73 7.51
CA ASP A 49 -13.90 5.79 6.57
C ASP A 49 -14.08 6.36 5.16
N ARG A 50 -14.43 5.48 4.22
CA ARG A 50 -14.66 5.82 2.81
C ARG A 50 -15.78 6.87 2.64
N ALA A 51 -16.85 6.79 3.43
CA ALA A 51 -17.99 7.70 3.28
C ALA A 51 -17.59 9.15 3.60
N MET A 52 -16.68 9.36 4.56
CA MET A 52 -16.09 10.67 4.83
C MET A 52 -15.12 11.13 3.73
N LEU A 53 -14.28 10.22 3.21
CA LEU A 53 -13.30 10.55 2.15
C LEU A 53 -13.95 10.93 0.82
N GLU A 54 -15.10 10.35 0.49
CA GLU A 54 -15.80 10.61 -0.77
C GLU A 54 -16.51 11.97 -0.81
N GLN A 55 -16.76 12.60 0.35
CA GLN A 55 -17.38 13.92 0.45
C GLN A 55 -16.45 15.04 0.00
N ASP A 56 -15.16 14.94 0.35
CA ASP A 56 -14.14 15.92 0.01
C ASP A 56 -12.78 15.25 -0.22
N ARG A 57 -12.46 15.06 -1.51
CA ARG A 57 -11.18 14.47 -1.92
C ARG A 57 -9.97 15.34 -1.58
N ALA A 58 -10.14 16.65 -1.43
CA ALA A 58 -9.05 17.54 -1.02
C ALA A 58 -8.78 17.37 0.48
N ALA A 59 -9.84 17.32 1.31
CA ALA A 59 -9.72 17.04 2.73
C ALA A 59 -9.17 15.63 3.03
N ALA A 60 -9.47 14.65 2.17
CA ALA A 60 -8.93 13.29 2.28
C ALA A 60 -7.39 13.23 2.37
N ARG A 61 -6.68 14.18 1.74
CA ARG A 61 -5.21 14.30 1.82
C ARG A 61 -4.74 14.66 3.22
N ALA A 62 -5.51 15.48 3.93
CA ALA A 62 -5.19 15.86 5.30
C ALA A 62 -5.54 14.77 6.32
N LEU A 63 -6.30 13.76 5.90
CA LEU A 63 -6.77 12.66 6.74
C LEU A 63 -5.91 11.40 6.56
N LEU A 64 -4.67 11.54 6.09
CA LEU A 64 -3.71 10.44 6.05
C LEU A 64 -3.23 10.10 7.47
N ALA A 65 -2.93 8.84 7.70
CA ALA A 65 -2.31 8.41 8.95
C ALA A 65 -0.91 9.05 9.10
N ALA A 66 -0.55 9.45 10.32
CA ALA A 66 0.71 10.13 10.59
C ALA A 66 1.94 9.25 10.27
N ASP A 67 1.78 7.93 10.35
CA ASP A 67 2.77 6.90 10.05
C ASP A 67 2.63 6.35 8.61
N LEU A 68 2.22 7.18 7.66
CA LEU A 68 1.99 6.74 6.28
C LEU A 68 3.24 6.16 5.62
N GLU A 69 4.41 6.75 5.86
CA GLU A 69 5.67 6.26 5.29
C GLU A 69 6.02 4.87 5.81
N GLU A 70 5.87 4.64 7.11
CA GLU A 70 6.08 3.33 7.75
C GLU A 70 5.15 2.28 7.13
N ARG A 71 3.89 2.64 6.84
CA ARG A 71 2.93 1.73 6.20
C ARG A 71 3.34 1.36 4.78
N CYS A 72 3.93 2.29 4.02
CA CYS A 72 4.41 2.01 2.68
C CYS A 72 5.58 1.01 2.69
N ILE A 73 6.57 1.20 3.57
CA ILE A 73 7.78 0.38 3.61
C ILE A 73 7.51 -1.07 4.08
N LEU A 74 6.40 -1.33 4.77
CA LEU A 74 5.97 -2.70 5.11
C LEU A 74 5.85 -3.62 3.88
N CYS A 75 5.63 -3.05 2.69
CA CYS A 75 5.50 -3.81 1.45
C CYS A 75 6.45 -3.34 0.34
N HIS A 76 6.78 -2.06 0.26
CA HIS A 76 7.60 -1.51 -0.84
C HIS A 76 9.11 -1.62 -0.63
N SER A 77 9.60 -2.05 0.54
CA SER A 77 11.04 -2.05 0.87
C SER A 77 11.69 -0.66 0.73
N ASP A 78 12.99 -0.57 1.03
CA ASP A 78 13.77 0.64 0.76
C ASP A 78 13.96 0.81 -0.75
N GLN A 79 13.55 1.97 -1.25
CA GLN A 79 13.56 2.33 -2.67
C GLN A 79 14.91 2.94 -3.10
N GLY A 80 15.89 2.95 -2.20
CA GLY A 80 17.26 3.37 -2.46
C GLY A 80 17.46 4.89 -2.43
N PRO A 81 18.69 5.35 -2.70
CA PRO A 81 19.13 6.70 -2.38
C PRO A 81 18.44 7.80 -3.21
N SER A 82 17.68 7.48 -4.25
CA SER A 82 16.94 8.50 -5.01
C SER A 82 15.59 8.87 -4.37
N HIS A 83 15.10 8.08 -3.42
CA HIS A 83 13.77 8.25 -2.81
C HIS A 83 13.87 9.00 -1.47
N HIS A 84 14.18 10.28 -1.55
CA HIS A 84 14.26 11.16 -0.37
C HIS A 84 12.86 11.63 0.04
N THR A 85 12.27 10.99 1.04
CA THR A 85 11.04 11.44 1.74
C THR A 85 11.39 12.06 3.10
N GLY A 86 10.41 12.64 3.79
CA GLY A 86 10.60 13.31 5.08
C GLY A 86 11.31 14.66 4.99
N ILE A 87 11.50 15.20 3.78
CA ILE A 87 12.14 16.50 3.54
C ILE A 87 11.13 17.57 3.12
N ARG A 88 11.49 18.84 3.26
CA ARG A 88 10.67 19.99 2.83
C ARG A 88 11.07 20.46 1.43
N PRO A 89 10.11 20.85 0.58
CA PRO A 89 10.41 21.54 -0.67
C PRO A 89 11.05 22.91 -0.40
N THR A 90 11.83 23.43 -1.34
CA THR A 90 12.46 24.75 -1.26
C THR A 90 11.88 25.77 -2.24
N LYS A 91 11.01 25.31 -3.14
CA LYS A 91 10.23 26.12 -4.07
C LYS A 91 8.73 25.89 -3.85
N PRO A 92 7.86 26.76 -4.40
CA PRO A 92 6.43 26.50 -4.45
C PRO A 92 6.13 25.14 -5.10
N VAL A 93 5.30 24.34 -4.43
CA VAL A 93 4.97 22.98 -4.88
C VAL A 93 3.74 23.02 -5.80
N PRO A 94 3.80 22.39 -6.98
CA PRO A 94 2.62 22.22 -7.83
C PRO A 94 1.49 21.50 -7.10
N GLU A 95 0.23 21.90 -7.32
CA GLU A 95 -0.93 21.25 -6.70
C GLU A 95 -1.04 19.75 -6.99
N THR A 96 -0.41 19.30 -8.08
CA THR A 96 -0.35 17.88 -8.45
C THR A 96 0.56 17.06 -7.53
N LEU A 97 1.43 17.68 -6.73
CA LEU A 97 2.34 17.02 -5.80
C LEU A 97 1.92 17.33 -4.35
N PRO A 98 0.95 16.59 -3.78
CA PRO A 98 0.44 16.88 -2.45
C PRO A 98 1.51 16.61 -1.39
N LEU A 99 1.69 17.55 -0.47
CA LEU A 99 2.54 17.35 0.72
C LEU A 99 1.73 16.72 1.86
N SER A 100 2.44 16.21 2.88
CA SER A 100 1.81 15.86 4.16
C SER A 100 1.20 17.10 4.83
N VAL A 101 0.43 16.91 5.90
CA VAL A 101 -0.13 18.02 6.68
C VAL A 101 0.94 18.87 7.36
N GLU A 102 2.12 18.30 7.62
CA GLU A 102 3.31 18.99 8.12
C GLU A 102 4.07 19.70 7.00
N GLY A 103 3.69 19.54 5.74
CA GLY A 103 4.37 20.10 4.57
C GLY A 103 5.64 19.33 4.18
N LEU A 104 5.67 18.01 4.41
CA LEU A 104 6.77 17.12 4.03
C LEU A 104 6.47 16.39 2.72
N ILE A 105 7.53 16.08 1.98
CA ILE A 105 7.49 15.18 0.82
C ILE A 105 7.40 13.75 1.32
N THR A 106 6.39 13.02 0.83
CA THR A 106 6.12 11.61 1.18
C THR A 106 6.07 10.75 -0.08
N CYS A 107 5.93 9.42 0.06
CA CYS A 107 5.73 8.52 -1.08
C CYS A 107 4.52 8.96 -1.96
N ALA A 108 3.42 9.39 -1.32
CA ALA A 108 2.18 9.79 -1.99
C ALA A 108 2.26 11.17 -2.69
N THR A 109 3.28 11.98 -2.34
CA THR A 109 3.58 13.23 -3.05
C THR A 109 3.97 12.94 -4.48
N CYS A 110 4.85 11.97 -4.69
CA CYS A 110 5.38 11.63 -6.00
C CYS A 110 4.55 10.56 -6.72
N HIS A 111 3.94 9.61 -6.01
CA HIS A 111 3.25 8.47 -6.61
C HIS A 111 1.71 8.58 -6.55
N PHE A 112 1.05 8.04 -7.58
CA PHE A 112 -0.36 7.66 -7.55
C PHE A 112 -0.55 6.38 -6.72
N VAL A 113 -1.54 6.38 -5.84
CA VAL A 113 -1.73 5.30 -4.83
C VAL A 113 -3.13 4.69 -4.85
N HIS A 114 -4.09 5.28 -5.56
CA HIS A 114 -5.46 4.77 -5.68
C HIS A 114 -5.71 4.09 -7.03
N GLY A 115 -4.66 3.61 -7.70
CA GLY A 115 -4.77 2.96 -9.01
C GLY A 115 -5.16 3.92 -10.13
N GLU A 116 -4.90 5.22 -9.96
CA GLU A 116 -5.07 6.20 -11.03
C GLU A 116 -4.21 5.84 -12.25
N GLN A 117 -4.65 6.21 -13.46
CA GLN A 117 -3.86 6.00 -14.67
C GLN A 117 -2.57 6.81 -14.58
N PRO A 118 -1.40 6.16 -14.44
CA PRO A 118 -0.18 6.89 -14.19
C PRO A 118 0.33 7.52 -15.48
N THR A 119 1.06 8.62 -15.36
CA THR A 119 1.75 9.24 -16.50
C THR A 119 3.01 8.47 -16.92
N SER A 120 3.46 7.52 -16.10
CA SER A 120 4.63 6.67 -16.35
C SER A 120 4.44 5.26 -15.76
N ARG A 121 5.33 4.33 -16.10
CA ARG A 121 5.29 2.95 -15.59
C ARG A 121 5.60 2.85 -14.09
N ASP A 122 6.20 3.88 -13.53
CA ASP A 122 6.62 3.94 -12.11
C ASP A 122 5.56 4.61 -11.23
N PHE A 123 4.38 4.88 -11.78
CA PHE A 123 3.27 5.52 -11.08
C PHE A 123 3.56 6.92 -10.54
N VAL A 124 4.62 7.58 -11.03
CA VAL A 124 4.93 8.95 -10.63
C VAL A 124 3.99 9.95 -11.31
N ARG A 125 3.66 11.03 -10.59
CA ARG A 125 2.75 12.10 -11.03
C ARG A 125 3.38 13.04 -12.06
N ILE A 126 4.72 13.13 -12.06
CA ILE A 126 5.52 13.86 -13.04
C ILE A 126 6.68 12.95 -13.45
N GLU A 127 6.93 12.87 -14.76
CA GLU A 127 8.06 12.14 -15.33
C GLU A 127 9.40 12.62 -14.74
N ASN A 128 10.22 11.68 -14.23
CA ASN A 128 11.47 12.01 -13.54
C ASN A 128 12.72 11.96 -14.45
N SER A 129 12.53 11.96 -15.77
CA SER A 129 13.61 12.09 -16.74
C SER A 129 14.52 13.27 -16.39
N ARG A 130 15.82 12.99 -16.21
CA ARG A 130 16.85 13.99 -15.83
C ARG A 130 16.56 14.74 -14.52
N GLY A 131 15.85 14.12 -13.57
CA GLY A 131 15.55 14.72 -12.27
C GLY A 131 14.38 15.73 -12.30
N GLY A 132 13.60 15.75 -13.39
CA GLY A 132 12.53 16.72 -13.59
C GLY A 132 11.49 16.76 -12.46
N LEU A 133 11.19 15.62 -11.83
CA LEU A 133 10.28 15.55 -10.69
C LEU A 133 10.89 16.25 -9.47
N CYS A 134 12.14 15.95 -9.11
CA CYS A 134 12.83 16.58 -7.98
C CYS A 134 12.92 18.11 -8.18
N LEU A 135 13.27 18.51 -9.41
CA LEU A 135 13.40 19.89 -9.83
C LEU A 135 12.05 20.62 -9.95
N SER A 136 10.91 19.99 -9.71
CA SER A 136 9.64 20.71 -9.54
C SER A 136 9.62 21.53 -8.24
N CYS A 137 10.27 21.02 -7.19
CA CYS A 137 10.21 21.59 -5.84
C CYS A 137 11.58 21.97 -5.26
N HIS A 138 12.67 21.46 -5.84
CA HIS A 138 14.04 21.74 -5.42
C HIS A 138 14.86 22.43 -6.52
N THR A 139 15.94 23.09 -6.11
CA THR A 139 16.96 23.62 -7.01
C THR A 139 18.01 22.56 -7.31
N LEU A 140 18.72 22.71 -8.43
CA LEU A 140 19.75 21.76 -8.82
C LEU A 140 20.90 21.69 -7.79
N ALA A 141 21.20 22.80 -7.12
CA ALA A 141 22.29 22.89 -6.15
C ALA A 141 22.06 22.03 -4.90
N GLU A 142 20.82 21.62 -4.62
CA GLU A 142 20.47 20.76 -3.49
C GLU A 142 20.56 19.26 -3.84
N LEU A 143 20.70 18.93 -5.13
CA LEU A 143 20.66 17.56 -5.64
C LEU A 143 22.06 17.03 -6.03
N GLN A 144 23.12 17.76 -5.67
CA GLN A 144 24.52 17.45 -5.91
C GLN A 144 25.22 17.09 -4.60
#